data_AF-A0A822ZQJ4-F1
#
_entry.id   AF-A0A822ZQJ4-F1
#
_cell.length_a   1.000
_cell.length_b   1.000
_cell.length_c   1.000
_cell.angle_alpha   90.00
_cell.angle_beta   90.00
_cell.angle_gamma   90.00
#
_symmetry.space_group_name_H-M   'P 1'
#
loop_
_entity.id
_entity.type
_entity.pdbx_description
1 polymer ?
#
loop_
_entity_poly.entity_id
_entity_poly.type
_entity_poly.pdbx_seq_one_letter_code
_entity_poly.pdbx_strand_id
1 'polypeptide(L)'
;MESDMEESSMKKGIRKKSVPGDHARKQLEHLKGRTYAITGEVKFIQEEDIRLETTRTRLSNVLKRHEELKERLTRDSDRMIFERLQKEFEAARAAQTEEICLDGEQWNDGLLATIRERVHMEADRKSMPGDTSMLPDPHFHGKTTYRVGNKVICCLEGARIGIQYETFFAGEPCDLYHCVLESKSFLEKMTVIEHTVPFFLPIREAENDFLSSNAMKFIDYIGELLQAYVDRREQVRLIKELYGNQIGELYHSLPYHVIEFVLDDFDCKVTISLRYADLGSVLPTRIRVLAWPVHPSRRVSITGTTNKKGNVALGTQPVPARLSYAEDALRTMSLPEAYAEIVLNLPRALQQIFQNLATA
;
A
#
# COMPACT_ATOMS: atom_id res chain seq x y z
N MET A 1 17.19 61.66 7.36
CA MET A 1 16.24 62.29 8.31
C MET A 1 15.36 61.14 8.80
N GLU A 2 15.81 60.48 9.87
CA GLU A 2 15.38 60.74 11.26
C GLU A 2 13.94 60.21 11.45
N SER A 3 13.73 59.02 12.02
CA SER A 3 13.83 58.59 13.43
C SER A 3 12.65 59.05 14.30
N ASP A 4 12.00 58.03 14.91
CA ASP A 4 11.36 58.04 16.24
C ASP A 4 10.07 58.89 16.39
N MET A 5 9.08 58.60 17.25
CA MET A 5 9.02 57.90 18.54
C MET A 5 7.53 57.69 18.91
N GLU A 6 7.17 56.55 19.51
CA GLU A 6 6.46 56.38 20.81
C GLU A 6 5.09 57.11 21.05
N GLU A 7 4.13 56.63 21.86
CA GLU A 7 4.21 55.95 23.15
C GLU A 7 2.82 55.44 23.62
N SER A 8 2.84 54.36 24.43
CA SER A 8 1.99 54.03 25.61
C SER A 8 0.46 53.79 25.45
N SER A 9 -0.12 52.74 26.03
CA SER A 9 -0.28 52.62 27.49
C SER A 9 -0.64 51.22 27.99
N MET A 10 -0.06 50.88 29.14
CA MET A 10 -0.12 49.65 29.92
C MET A 10 -1.44 49.44 30.70
N LYS A 11 -1.70 48.18 31.13
CA LYS A 11 -2.10 47.91 32.53
C LYS A 11 -1.66 46.52 33.02
N LYS A 12 -1.07 46.53 34.22
CA LYS A 12 -0.35 45.48 34.97
C LYS A 12 -1.28 44.60 35.83
N GLY A 13 -0.77 43.43 36.27
CA GLY A 13 -1.39 42.60 37.31
C GLY A 13 -0.53 41.50 37.96
N ILE A 14 0.62 41.87 38.55
CA ILE A 14 1.24 41.37 39.81
C ILE A 14 1.58 39.86 40.02
N ARG A 15 2.90 39.63 40.20
CA ARG A 15 3.59 38.48 40.83
C ARG A 15 3.59 38.59 42.37
N LYS A 16 3.65 37.47 43.10
CA LYS A 16 4.37 37.35 44.39
C LYS A 16 5.06 35.98 44.53
N LYS A 17 6.36 36.01 44.82
CA LYS A 17 7.20 34.89 45.32
C LYS A 17 7.47 35.14 46.81
N SER A 18 7.63 34.06 47.60
CA SER A 18 8.43 34.07 48.83
C SER A 18 8.93 32.67 49.19
N VAL A 19 10.23 32.58 49.52
CA VAL A 19 11.03 31.53 50.19
C VAL A 19 11.93 32.36 51.15
N PRO A 20 12.45 31.95 52.35
CA PRO A 20 13.09 30.66 52.67
C PRO A 20 12.99 30.16 54.15
N GLY A 21 13.63 29.02 54.48
CA GLY A 21 14.03 28.71 55.86
C GLY A 21 14.32 27.24 56.19
N ASP A 22 15.57 26.97 56.58
CA ASP A 22 16.19 25.70 56.99
C ASP A 22 15.53 24.95 58.16
N HIS A 23 15.47 23.61 58.07
CA HIS A 23 15.70 22.72 59.22
C HIS A 23 16.33 21.40 58.75
N ALA A 24 17.66 21.40 58.69
CA ALA A 24 18.46 20.18 58.67
C ALA A 24 18.48 19.51 60.06
N ARG A 25 18.62 18.18 60.04
CA ARG A 25 19.11 17.29 61.12
C ARG A 25 18.20 16.99 62.31
N LYS A 26 17.53 15.83 62.22
CA LYS A 26 17.22 14.80 63.24
C LYS A 26 16.06 14.01 62.62
N GLN A 27 16.13 12.75 62.22
CA GLN A 27 16.63 11.58 62.95
C GLN A 27 17.05 10.52 61.93
N LEU A 28 18.33 10.17 61.95
CA LEU A 28 18.81 8.87 61.52
C LEU A 28 18.54 7.90 62.68
N GLU A 29 18.16 6.67 62.34
CA GLU A 29 17.98 5.51 63.22
C GLU A 29 16.67 5.41 64.01
N HIS A 30 15.69 4.71 63.41
CA HIS A 30 14.94 3.66 64.11
C HIS A 30 14.60 2.52 63.13
N LEU A 31 15.45 1.49 63.20
CA LEU A 31 15.11 0.08 63.26
C LEU A 31 14.17 -0.56 62.20
N LYS A 32 14.84 -1.40 61.39
CA LYS A 32 14.53 -2.82 61.14
C LYS A 32 13.19 -3.19 60.50
N GLY A 33 13.34 -3.80 59.31
CA GLY A 33 12.65 -5.05 59.01
C GLY A 33 11.35 -4.91 58.24
N ARG A 34 11.44 -4.88 56.92
CA ARG A 34 10.39 -5.47 56.09
C ARG A 34 10.99 -5.97 54.77
N THR A 35 11.07 -7.28 54.66
CA THR A 35 11.18 -8.02 53.41
C THR A 35 10.07 -7.55 52.47
N TYR A 36 10.44 -6.82 51.41
CA TYR A 36 9.54 -6.58 50.28
C TYR A 36 9.95 -7.49 49.14
N ALA A 37 8.95 -8.29 48.74
CA ALA A 37 9.05 -9.36 47.78
C ALA A 37 9.40 -8.88 46.37
N ILE A 38 10.13 -9.76 45.69
CA ILE A 38 10.36 -9.84 44.24
C ILE A 38 8.99 -9.76 43.53
N THR A 39 8.54 -8.55 43.18
CA THR A 39 7.26 -8.29 42.47
C THR A 39 7.41 -7.21 41.38
N GLY A 40 8.63 -6.70 41.17
CA GLY A 40 8.90 -5.69 40.15
C GLY A 40 8.95 -6.25 38.72
N GLU A 41 9.58 -7.41 38.52
CA GLU A 41 9.75 -8.00 37.17
C GLU A 41 8.40 -8.39 36.54
N VAL A 42 7.47 -8.94 37.32
CA VAL A 42 6.13 -9.29 36.83
C VAL A 42 5.33 -8.05 36.43
N LYS A 43 5.49 -6.93 37.15
CA LYS A 43 4.78 -5.68 36.84
C LYS A 43 5.27 -5.03 35.55
N PHE A 44 6.58 -4.98 35.30
CA PHE A 44 7.13 -4.36 34.10
C PHE A 44 6.79 -5.15 32.82
N ILE A 45 6.89 -6.48 32.86
CA ILE A 45 6.51 -7.35 31.73
C ILE A 45 5.01 -7.19 31.44
N GLN A 46 4.19 -7.15 32.49
CA GLN A 46 2.75 -6.97 32.37
C GLN A 46 2.39 -5.57 31.82
N GLU A 47 3.13 -4.52 32.16
CA GLU A 47 2.90 -3.16 31.65
C GLU A 47 3.33 -2.97 30.18
N GLU A 48 4.44 -3.59 29.77
CA GLU A 48 4.84 -3.66 28.35
C GLU A 48 3.88 -4.50 27.52
N ASP A 49 3.46 -5.67 28.03
CA ASP A 49 2.43 -6.50 27.40
C ASP A 49 1.10 -5.74 27.27
N ILE A 50 0.66 -5.01 28.30
CA ILE A 50 -0.54 -4.17 28.24
C ILE A 50 -0.39 -3.06 27.18
N ARG A 51 0.79 -2.45 27.05
CA ARG A 51 1.06 -1.43 26.01
C ARG A 51 1.08 -2.01 24.60
N LEU A 52 1.68 -3.18 24.42
CA LEU A 52 1.69 -3.91 23.16
C LEU A 52 0.27 -4.34 22.78
N GLU A 53 -0.49 -4.84 23.74
CA GLU A 53 -1.89 -5.24 23.57
C GLU A 53 -2.80 -4.05 23.27
N THR A 54 -2.56 -2.90 23.90
CA THR A 54 -3.24 -1.64 23.58
C THR A 54 -2.93 -1.20 22.14
N THR A 55 -1.69 -1.38 21.70
CA THR A 55 -1.24 -1.02 20.34
C THR A 55 -1.84 -1.98 19.31
N ARG A 56 -1.86 -3.29 19.59
CA ARG A 56 -2.56 -4.32 18.81
C ARG A 56 -4.04 -4.03 18.68
N THR A 57 -4.70 -3.70 19.79
CA THR A 57 -6.12 -3.34 19.82
C THR A 57 -6.39 -2.08 18.99
N ARG A 58 -5.50 -1.07 19.05
CA ARG A 58 -5.60 0.12 18.19
C ARG A 58 -5.44 -0.22 16.71
N LEU A 59 -4.47 -1.06 16.36
CA LEU A 59 -4.26 -1.49 14.96
C LEU A 59 -5.43 -2.32 14.45
N SER A 60 -5.95 -3.25 15.25
CA SER A 60 -7.16 -4.03 14.95
C SER A 60 -8.38 -3.12 14.73
N ASN A 61 -8.57 -2.10 15.57
CA ASN A 61 -9.62 -1.10 15.37
C ASN A 61 -9.41 -0.26 14.10
N VAL A 62 -8.16 0.07 13.75
CA VAL A 62 -7.84 0.75 12.49
C VAL A 62 -8.15 -0.14 11.30
N LEU A 63 -7.76 -1.42 11.33
CA LEU A 63 -8.09 -2.41 10.31
C LEU A 63 -9.60 -2.57 10.15
N LYS A 64 -10.34 -2.63 11.26
CA LYS A 64 -11.80 -2.71 11.23
C LYS A 64 -12.43 -1.47 10.59
N ARG A 65 -12.00 -0.27 11.00
CA ARG A 65 -12.45 0.99 10.38
C ARG A 65 -12.03 1.09 8.91
N HIS A 66 -10.91 0.47 8.54
CA HIS A 66 -10.41 0.42 7.18
C HIS A 66 -11.32 -0.44 6.30
N GLU A 67 -11.70 -1.63 6.77
CA GLU A 67 -12.69 -2.47 6.09
C GLU A 67 -14.07 -1.79 6.05
N GLU A 68 -14.54 -1.19 7.14
CA GLU A 68 -15.80 -0.42 7.15
C GLU A 68 -15.76 0.77 6.17
N LEU A 69 -14.63 1.46 6.07
CA LEU A 69 -14.44 2.55 5.13
C LEU A 69 -14.39 2.05 3.69
N LYS A 70 -13.73 0.91 3.44
CA LYS A 70 -13.69 0.25 2.13
C LYS A 70 -15.09 -0.19 1.69
N GLU A 71 -15.89 -0.79 2.57
CA GLU A 71 -17.28 -1.13 2.28
C GLU A 71 -18.12 0.12 1.99
N ARG A 72 -17.97 1.19 2.80
CA ARG A 72 -18.70 2.45 2.59
C ARG A 72 -18.30 3.20 1.31
N LEU A 73 -17.02 3.13 0.93
CA LEU A 73 -16.50 3.75 -0.29
C LEU A 73 -16.78 2.90 -1.53
N THR A 74 -16.99 1.60 -1.37
CA THR A 74 -17.60 0.74 -2.40
C THR A 74 -19.10 1.04 -2.43
N ARG A 75 -19.46 2.22 -2.94
CA ARG A 75 -20.87 2.68 -2.97
C ARG A 75 -21.68 1.77 -3.89
N ASP A 76 -22.99 1.64 -3.62
CA ASP A 76 -23.92 1.01 -4.56
C ASP A 76 -23.83 1.63 -5.97
N SER A 77 -23.49 2.91 -6.07
CA SER A 77 -23.23 3.58 -7.36
C SER A 77 -22.07 2.94 -8.12
N ASP A 78 -20.99 2.58 -7.45
CA ASP A 78 -19.79 2.05 -8.09
C ASP A 78 -20.04 0.61 -8.54
N ARG A 79 -20.83 -0.13 -7.77
CA ARG A 79 -21.34 -1.44 -8.16
C ARG A 79 -22.26 -1.36 -9.38
N MET A 80 -23.20 -0.41 -9.41
CA MET A 80 -24.06 -0.20 -10.58
C MET A 80 -23.27 0.23 -11.82
N ILE A 81 -22.26 1.11 -11.65
CA ILE A 81 -21.35 1.51 -12.74
C ILE A 81 -20.58 0.29 -13.24
N PHE A 82 -20.01 -0.52 -12.35
CA PHE A 82 -19.31 -1.75 -12.70
C PHE A 82 -20.20 -2.70 -13.49
N GLU A 83 -21.39 -3.04 -12.97
CA GLU A 83 -22.30 -3.97 -13.63
C GLU A 83 -22.80 -3.44 -14.98
N ARG A 84 -23.02 -2.13 -15.11
CA ARG A 84 -23.40 -1.50 -16.39
C ARG A 84 -22.25 -1.51 -17.39
N LEU A 85 -21.05 -1.09 -16.98
CA LEU A 85 -19.88 -1.08 -17.87
C LEU A 85 -19.50 -2.51 -18.29
N GLN A 86 -19.51 -3.48 -17.38
CA GLN A 86 -19.30 -4.88 -17.70
C GLN A 86 -20.24 -5.36 -18.81
N LYS A 87 -21.55 -5.10 -18.68
CA LYS A 87 -22.54 -5.44 -19.72
C LYS A 87 -22.31 -4.71 -21.04
N GLU A 88 -21.91 -3.45 -20.98
CA GLU A 88 -21.63 -2.65 -22.17
C GLU A 88 -20.42 -3.20 -22.95
N PHE A 89 -19.35 -3.55 -22.24
CA PHE A 89 -18.15 -4.16 -22.83
C PHE A 89 -18.41 -5.58 -23.33
N GLU A 90 -19.20 -6.38 -22.62
CA GLU A 90 -19.66 -7.70 -23.09
C GLU A 90 -20.50 -7.58 -24.36
N ALA A 91 -21.40 -6.61 -24.44
CA ALA A 91 -22.19 -6.35 -25.64
C ALA A 91 -21.32 -5.86 -26.81
N ALA A 92 -20.31 -5.01 -26.54
CA ALA A 92 -19.35 -4.58 -27.54
C ALA A 92 -18.53 -5.77 -28.07
N ARG A 93 -18.12 -6.69 -27.19
CA ARG A 93 -17.42 -7.93 -27.55
C ARG A 93 -18.32 -8.92 -28.31
N ALA A 94 -19.60 -9.04 -27.93
CA ALA A 94 -20.54 -9.92 -28.63
C ALA A 94 -20.88 -9.40 -30.04
N ALA A 95 -20.89 -8.08 -30.22
CA ALA A 95 -21.10 -7.43 -31.51
C ALA A 95 -19.81 -7.27 -32.34
N GLN A 96 -18.67 -7.70 -31.80
CA GLN A 96 -17.37 -7.66 -32.46
C GLN A 96 -17.37 -8.55 -33.70
N THR A 97 -16.80 -8.05 -34.78
CA THR A 97 -16.59 -8.81 -36.02
C THR A 97 -15.12 -9.12 -36.27
N GLU A 98 -14.22 -8.34 -35.69
CA GLU A 98 -12.78 -8.43 -35.90
C GLU A 98 -12.02 -8.08 -34.62
N GLU A 99 -10.98 -8.86 -34.30
CA GLU A 99 -9.99 -8.52 -33.26
C GLU A 99 -8.64 -8.29 -33.92
N ILE A 100 -8.05 -7.11 -33.71
CA ILE A 100 -6.71 -6.79 -34.17
C ILE A 100 -5.77 -6.82 -32.97
N CYS A 101 -4.90 -7.83 -32.92
CA CYS A 101 -3.81 -7.88 -31.97
C CYS A 101 -2.68 -6.97 -32.46
N LEU A 102 -2.34 -5.98 -31.65
CA LEU A 102 -1.36 -4.95 -31.95
C LEU A 102 -0.06 -5.26 -31.20
N ASP A 103 1.05 -5.11 -31.92
CA ASP A 103 2.37 -5.04 -31.29
C ASP A 103 2.68 -3.62 -30.77
N GLY A 104 3.86 -3.46 -30.16
CA GLY A 104 4.26 -2.19 -29.55
C GLY A 104 4.49 -1.04 -30.53
N GLU A 105 4.72 -1.31 -31.82
CA GLU A 105 4.92 -0.26 -32.84
C GLU A 105 3.58 0.17 -33.47
N GLN A 106 2.65 -0.79 -33.60
CA GLN A 106 1.30 -0.57 -34.11
C GLN A 106 0.41 0.20 -33.13
N TRP A 107 0.69 0.10 -31.82
CA TRP A 107 0.08 0.95 -30.79
C TRP A 107 0.72 2.34 -30.80
N ASN A 108 0.07 3.29 -31.47
CA ASN A 108 0.55 4.66 -31.60
C ASN A 108 -0.60 5.70 -31.66
N ASP A 109 -0.25 6.98 -31.54
CA ASP A 109 -1.20 8.09 -31.53
C ASP A 109 -2.06 8.16 -32.83
N GLY A 110 -1.52 7.72 -33.97
CA GLY A 110 -2.24 7.70 -35.24
C GLY A 110 -3.38 6.68 -35.27
N LEU A 111 -3.15 5.50 -34.69
CA LEU A 111 -4.21 4.51 -34.48
C LEU A 111 -5.29 5.08 -33.55
N LEU A 112 -4.90 5.68 -32.42
CA LEU A 112 -5.86 6.23 -31.47
C LEU A 112 -6.70 7.36 -32.09
N ALA A 113 -6.10 8.20 -32.94
CA ALA A 113 -6.81 9.20 -33.73
C ALA A 113 -7.83 8.57 -34.69
N THR A 114 -7.49 7.45 -35.32
CA THR A 114 -8.39 6.69 -36.21
C THR A 114 -9.58 6.10 -35.43
N ILE A 115 -9.33 5.52 -34.25
CA ILE A 115 -10.38 5.02 -33.36
C ILE A 115 -11.30 6.16 -32.94
N ARG A 116 -10.72 7.30 -32.57
CA ARG A 116 -11.45 8.51 -32.20
C ARG A 116 -12.33 9.03 -33.34
N GLU A 117 -11.80 9.16 -34.55
CA GLU A 117 -12.55 9.60 -35.72
C GLU A 117 -13.75 8.67 -35.97
N ARG A 118 -13.53 7.35 -35.87
CA ARG A 118 -14.58 6.35 -36.06
C ARG A 118 -15.75 6.52 -35.08
N VAL A 119 -15.48 6.68 -33.78
CA VAL A 119 -16.56 6.83 -32.78
C VAL A 119 -17.36 8.13 -32.96
N HIS A 120 -16.71 9.19 -33.46
CA HIS A 120 -17.36 10.46 -33.80
C HIS A 120 -18.23 10.34 -35.05
N MET A 121 -17.70 9.74 -36.12
CA MET A 121 -18.47 9.50 -37.35
C MET A 121 -19.69 8.61 -37.10
N GLU A 122 -19.57 7.58 -36.26
CA GLU A 122 -20.70 6.72 -35.90
C GLU A 122 -21.76 7.46 -35.10
N ALA A 123 -21.35 8.30 -34.14
CA ALA A 123 -22.24 9.11 -33.34
C ALA A 123 -23.01 10.14 -34.20
N ASP A 124 -22.30 10.85 -35.08
CA ASP A 124 -22.90 11.82 -36.00
C ASP A 124 -23.91 11.13 -36.93
N ARG A 125 -23.56 9.99 -37.52
CA ARG A 125 -24.47 9.21 -38.38
C ARG A 125 -25.75 8.81 -37.66
N LYS A 126 -25.66 8.35 -36.39
CA LYS A 126 -26.82 7.98 -35.59
C LYS A 126 -27.68 9.18 -35.16
N SER A 127 -27.08 10.37 -35.08
CA SER A 127 -27.76 11.61 -34.70
C SER A 127 -28.54 12.26 -35.85
N MET A 128 -28.26 11.88 -37.11
CA MET A 128 -28.92 12.44 -38.29
C MET A 128 -30.30 11.79 -38.52
N PRO A 129 -31.41 12.56 -38.45
CA PRO A 129 -32.75 12.03 -38.69
C PRO A 129 -33.00 11.84 -40.19
N GLY A 130 -32.94 10.61 -40.69
CA GLY A 130 -33.36 10.31 -42.07
C GLY A 130 -32.86 9.01 -42.72
N ASP A 131 -31.87 8.32 -42.15
CA ASP A 131 -31.14 7.28 -42.90
C ASP A 131 -31.48 5.83 -42.53
N THR A 132 -32.71 5.55 -42.09
CA THR A 132 -33.21 4.17 -41.90
C THR A 132 -33.39 3.39 -43.21
N SER A 133 -33.07 4.00 -44.36
CA SER A 133 -33.27 3.48 -45.72
C SER A 133 -31.97 3.34 -46.55
N MET A 134 -30.80 3.72 -46.02
CA MET A 134 -29.53 3.46 -46.72
C MET A 134 -29.08 2.03 -46.42
N LEU A 135 -28.70 1.30 -47.47
CA LEU A 135 -28.10 -0.03 -47.37
C LEU A 135 -26.97 0.00 -46.32
N PRO A 136 -26.89 -1.01 -45.42
CA PRO A 136 -25.81 -1.09 -44.44
C PRO A 136 -24.47 -1.09 -45.18
N ASP A 137 -23.69 -0.01 -45.08
CA ASP A 137 -22.33 0.01 -45.63
C ASP A 137 -21.53 -1.09 -44.91
N PRO A 138 -21.08 -2.14 -45.63
CA PRO A 138 -20.34 -3.25 -45.01
C PRO A 138 -19.08 -2.79 -44.27
N HIS A 139 -18.52 -1.62 -44.62
CA HIS A 139 -17.30 -1.09 -44.00
C HIS A 139 -17.52 -0.49 -42.61
N PHE A 140 -18.75 -0.13 -42.24
CA PHE A 140 -19.06 0.51 -40.95
C PHE A 140 -19.78 -0.42 -39.97
N HIS A 141 -20.20 -1.61 -40.40
CA HIS A 141 -20.85 -2.57 -39.51
C HIS A 141 -19.87 -3.47 -38.76
N GLY A 142 -18.62 -3.52 -39.20
CA GLY A 142 -17.58 -4.25 -38.48
C GLY A 142 -17.19 -3.53 -37.19
N LYS A 143 -17.57 -4.07 -36.03
CA LYS A 143 -17.00 -3.61 -34.75
C LYS A 143 -15.65 -4.26 -34.58
N THR A 144 -14.60 -3.53 -34.97
CA THR A 144 -13.21 -3.88 -34.67
C THR A 144 -12.93 -3.61 -33.18
N THR A 145 -12.32 -4.56 -32.49
CA THR A 145 -11.62 -4.28 -31.24
C THR A 145 -10.12 -4.42 -31.43
N TYR A 146 -9.36 -3.69 -30.62
CA TYR A 146 -7.91 -3.63 -30.69
C TYR A 146 -7.33 -4.15 -29.38
N ARG A 147 -6.52 -5.21 -29.45
CA ARG A 147 -5.85 -5.78 -28.28
C ARG A 147 -4.39 -5.37 -28.27
N VAL A 148 -3.93 -4.75 -27.19
CA VAL A 148 -2.53 -4.34 -27.00
C VAL A 148 -2.03 -4.92 -25.68
N GLY A 149 -1.39 -6.09 -25.72
CA GLY A 149 -1.06 -6.81 -24.49
C GLY A 149 -2.31 -7.17 -23.69
N ASN A 150 -2.40 -6.69 -22.44
CA ASN A 150 -3.50 -6.99 -21.52
C ASN A 150 -4.65 -5.97 -21.55
N LYS A 151 -4.70 -5.09 -22.56
CA LYS A 151 -5.76 -4.09 -22.72
C LYS A 151 -6.50 -4.30 -24.04
N VAL A 152 -7.82 -4.16 -23.99
CA VAL A 152 -8.73 -4.26 -25.13
C VAL A 152 -9.43 -2.92 -25.32
N ILE A 153 -9.31 -2.35 -26.51
CA ILE A 153 -9.88 -1.05 -26.87
C ILE A 153 -11.02 -1.28 -27.85
N CYS A 154 -12.19 -0.74 -27.55
CA CYS A 154 -13.38 -0.88 -28.37
C CYS A 154 -14.10 0.46 -28.58
N CYS A 155 -14.81 0.56 -29.70
CA CYS A 155 -15.71 1.66 -29.98
C CYS A 155 -17.03 1.40 -29.21
N LEU A 156 -17.41 2.34 -28.34
CA LEU A 156 -18.67 2.32 -27.61
C LEU A 156 -19.66 3.29 -28.25
N GLU A 157 -20.93 3.17 -27.88
CA GLU A 157 -21.98 4.03 -28.43
C GLU A 157 -21.81 5.49 -27.98
N GLY A 158 -21.99 6.45 -28.90
CA GLY A 158 -22.02 7.88 -28.59
C GLY A 158 -20.63 8.51 -28.37
N ALA A 159 -19.76 8.50 -29.38
CA ALA A 159 -18.44 9.14 -29.37
C ALA A 159 -17.53 8.70 -28.20
N ARG A 160 -17.76 7.49 -27.66
CA ARG A 160 -17.06 6.91 -26.52
C ARG A 160 -16.05 5.84 -26.96
N ILE A 161 -14.88 5.86 -26.34
CA ILE A 161 -13.84 4.84 -26.48
C ILE A 161 -13.79 4.06 -25.17
N GLY A 162 -14.05 2.76 -25.25
CA GLY A 162 -13.94 1.84 -24.12
C GLY A 162 -12.55 1.21 -24.06
N ILE A 163 -11.95 1.20 -22.89
CA ILE A 163 -10.75 0.42 -22.58
C ILE A 163 -11.07 -0.56 -21.47
N GLN A 164 -10.82 -1.84 -21.73
CA GLN A 164 -10.86 -2.91 -20.74
C GLN A 164 -9.43 -3.34 -20.43
N TYR A 165 -9.08 -3.34 -19.14
CA TYR A 165 -7.82 -3.82 -18.62
C TYR A 165 -8.05 -5.21 -18.01
N GLU A 166 -7.31 -6.19 -18.53
CA GLU A 166 -7.25 -7.54 -18.02
C GLU A 166 -6.01 -7.64 -17.12
N THR A 167 -6.18 -8.04 -15.87
CA THR A 167 -5.05 -8.24 -14.95
C THR A 167 -4.77 -9.73 -14.80
N PHE A 168 -3.50 -10.07 -14.59
CA PHE A 168 -3.06 -11.46 -14.46
C PHE A 168 -2.12 -11.62 -13.27
N PHE A 169 -2.11 -12.79 -12.64
CA PHE A 169 -1.12 -13.15 -11.65
C PHE A 169 -0.67 -14.58 -11.88
N ALA A 170 0.64 -14.79 -12.03
CA ALA A 170 1.22 -16.11 -12.35
C ALA A 170 0.58 -16.80 -13.57
N GLY A 171 0.15 -16.03 -14.58
CA GLY A 171 -0.50 -16.51 -15.80
C GLY A 171 -2.02 -16.69 -15.70
N GLU A 172 -2.59 -16.60 -14.51
CA GLU A 172 -4.02 -16.75 -14.28
C GLU A 172 -4.74 -15.39 -14.33
N PRO A 173 -5.91 -15.30 -14.98
CA PRO A 173 -6.68 -14.06 -15.03
C PRO A 173 -7.22 -13.70 -13.64
N CYS A 174 -7.11 -12.41 -13.30
CA CYS A 174 -7.59 -11.84 -12.04
C CYS A 174 -8.84 -10.98 -12.30
N ASP A 175 -8.74 -9.67 -12.06
CA ASP A 175 -9.85 -8.74 -12.20
C ASP A 175 -9.89 -8.07 -13.58
N LEU A 176 -11.10 -7.70 -13.99
CA LEU A 176 -11.35 -6.82 -15.13
C LEU A 176 -11.64 -5.40 -14.65
N TYR A 177 -10.98 -4.44 -15.28
CA TYR A 177 -11.24 -3.02 -15.05
C TYR A 177 -11.62 -2.32 -16.35
N HIS A 178 -12.45 -1.30 -16.24
CA HIS A 178 -12.96 -0.56 -17.39
C HIS A 178 -12.65 0.93 -17.22
N CYS A 179 -12.35 1.59 -18.32
CA CYS A 179 -12.23 3.04 -18.43
C CYS A 179 -12.91 3.48 -19.72
N VAL A 180 -13.72 4.52 -19.64
CA VAL A 180 -14.45 5.10 -20.78
C VAL A 180 -13.97 6.52 -20.99
N LEU A 181 -13.40 6.74 -22.17
CA LEU A 181 -12.98 8.05 -22.64
C LEU A 181 -14.03 8.62 -23.58
N GLU A 182 -14.28 9.92 -23.47
CA GLU A 182 -15.13 10.65 -24.39
C GLU A 182 -14.45 11.96 -24.76
N SER A 183 -14.78 12.46 -25.95
CA SER A 183 -14.51 13.84 -26.31
C SER A 183 -15.76 14.40 -26.98
N LYS A 184 -16.19 15.62 -26.64
CA LYS A 184 -17.43 16.18 -27.21
C LYS A 184 -17.31 16.53 -28.69
N SER A 185 -16.08 16.74 -29.15
CA SER A 185 -15.72 16.96 -30.55
C SER A 185 -14.33 16.38 -30.79
N PHE A 186 -14.01 16.10 -32.06
CA PHE A 186 -12.67 15.68 -32.48
C PHE A 186 -11.56 16.66 -32.07
N LEU A 187 -11.87 17.97 -31.96
CA LEU A 187 -10.91 19.00 -31.57
C LEU A 187 -10.79 19.23 -30.06
N GLU A 188 -11.74 18.72 -29.27
CA GLU A 188 -11.68 18.87 -27.82
C GLU A 188 -10.70 17.89 -27.17
N LYS A 189 -10.36 18.10 -25.90
CA LYS A 189 -9.59 17.10 -25.15
C LYS A 189 -10.44 15.87 -24.84
N MET A 190 -9.82 14.70 -24.78
CA MET A 190 -10.48 13.52 -24.20
C MET A 190 -10.55 13.67 -22.67
N THR A 191 -11.59 13.10 -22.07
CA THR A 191 -11.79 13.05 -20.62
C THR A 191 -12.30 11.69 -20.19
N VAL A 192 -12.00 11.30 -18.95
CA VAL A 192 -12.52 10.08 -18.33
C VAL A 192 -13.93 10.34 -17.80
N ILE A 193 -14.92 9.71 -18.43
CA ILE A 193 -16.33 9.87 -18.05
C ILE A 193 -16.72 8.83 -17.00
N GLU A 194 -16.34 7.56 -17.20
CA GLU A 194 -16.69 6.46 -16.31
C GLU A 194 -15.54 5.46 -16.20
N HIS A 195 -15.39 4.83 -15.05
CA HIS A 195 -14.38 3.79 -14.85
C HIS A 195 -14.75 2.87 -13.68
N THR A 196 -14.10 1.72 -13.62
CA THR A 196 -14.14 0.80 -12.47
C THR A 196 -12.81 0.72 -11.72
N VAL A 197 -11.85 1.57 -12.08
CA VAL A 197 -10.57 1.71 -11.36
C VAL A 197 -10.83 2.01 -9.88
N PRO A 198 -10.23 1.25 -8.94
CA PRO A 198 -10.42 1.45 -7.51
C PRO A 198 -10.15 2.90 -7.08
N PHE A 199 -11.01 3.47 -6.23
CA PHE A 199 -10.98 4.90 -5.87
C PHE A 199 -9.67 5.38 -5.24
N PHE A 200 -8.88 4.46 -4.67
CA PHE A 200 -7.59 4.75 -4.04
C PHE A 200 -6.43 4.76 -5.03
N LEU A 201 -6.68 4.42 -6.30
CA LEU A 201 -5.71 4.55 -7.38
C LEU A 201 -5.88 5.89 -8.10
N PRO A 202 -4.76 6.58 -8.43
CA PRO A 202 -4.77 7.98 -8.87
C PRO A 202 -5.17 8.19 -10.35
N ILE A 203 -6.39 7.77 -10.73
CA ILE A 203 -6.86 7.93 -12.13
C ILE A 203 -7.07 9.40 -12.50
N ARG A 204 -7.47 10.26 -11.56
CA ARG A 204 -7.72 11.69 -11.82
C ARG A 204 -6.42 12.46 -11.98
N GLU A 205 -5.41 12.12 -11.21
CA GLU A 205 -4.06 12.63 -11.35
C GLU A 205 -3.48 12.17 -12.70
N ALA A 206 -3.60 10.88 -13.03
CA ALA A 206 -3.17 10.35 -14.33
C ALA A 206 -3.88 11.03 -15.51
N GLU A 207 -5.19 11.29 -15.39
CA GLU A 207 -5.96 12.03 -16.40
C GLU A 207 -5.38 13.43 -16.62
N ASN A 208 -5.07 14.15 -15.54
CA ASN A 208 -4.49 15.49 -15.63
C ASN A 208 -3.08 15.48 -16.23
N ASP A 209 -2.25 14.53 -15.81
CA ASP A 209 -0.84 14.47 -16.17
C ASP A 209 -0.61 13.97 -17.61
N PHE A 210 -1.40 12.97 -18.04
CA PHE A 210 -1.14 12.25 -19.29
C PHE A 210 -2.22 12.48 -20.35
N LEU A 211 -3.50 12.42 -20.02
CA LEU A 211 -4.56 12.34 -21.05
C LEU A 211 -4.59 13.57 -21.97
N SER A 212 -4.26 14.74 -21.42
CA SER A 212 -4.21 16.00 -22.18
C SER A 212 -3.04 16.10 -23.15
N SER A 213 -1.93 15.41 -22.88
CA SER A 213 -0.69 15.48 -23.66
C SER A 213 -0.50 14.27 -24.56
N ASN A 214 -0.82 13.09 -24.05
CA ASN A 214 -0.69 11.82 -24.73
C ASN A 214 -1.66 10.78 -24.12
N ALA A 215 -2.77 10.55 -24.81
CA ALA A 215 -3.79 9.61 -24.37
C ALA A 215 -3.29 8.15 -24.36
N MET A 216 -2.33 7.81 -25.22
CA MET A 216 -1.68 6.50 -25.23
C MET A 216 -0.94 6.23 -23.90
N LYS A 217 -0.14 7.20 -23.45
CA LYS A 217 0.56 7.15 -22.15
C LYS A 217 -0.39 7.04 -20.98
N PHE A 218 -1.52 7.75 -21.03
CA PHE A 218 -2.57 7.60 -20.02
C PHE A 218 -3.08 6.16 -19.98
N ILE A 219 -3.45 5.60 -21.13
CA ILE A 219 -3.99 4.25 -21.24
C ILE A 219 -2.99 3.21 -20.71
N ASP A 220 -1.72 3.32 -21.11
CA ASP A 220 -0.65 2.42 -20.68
C ASP A 220 -0.39 2.53 -19.18
N TYR A 221 -0.26 3.76 -18.66
CA TYR A 221 0.00 4.02 -17.25
C TYR A 221 -1.09 3.43 -16.33
N ILE A 222 -2.38 3.57 -16.71
CA ILE A 222 -3.47 2.97 -15.93
C ILE A 222 -3.39 1.44 -15.95
N GLY A 223 -3.02 0.83 -17.07
CA GLY A 223 -2.81 -0.62 -17.17
C GLY A 223 -1.68 -1.09 -16.24
N GLU A 224 -0.55 -0.40 -16.25
CA GLU A 224 0.60 -0.69 -15.37
C GLU A 224 0.22 -0.54 -13.89
N LEU A 225 -0.49 0.53 -13.55
CA LEU A 225 -0.95 0.82 -12.18
C LEU A 225 -1.89 -0.27 -11.64
N LEU A 226 -2.84 -0.73 -12.45
CA LEU A 226 -3.77 -1.80 -12.10
C LEU A 226 -3.06 -3.14 -11.95
N GLN A 227 -2.17 -3.48 -12.90
CA GLN A 227 -1.40 -4.71 -12.86
C GLN A 227 -0.52 -4.77 -11.61
N ALA A 228 0.23 -3.70 -11.30
CA ALA A 228 1.07 -3.63 -10.11
C ALA A 228 0.26 -3.69 -8.80
N TYR A 229 -0.94 -3.11 -8.77
CA TYR A 229 -1.86 -3.25 -7.64
C TYR A 229 -2.28 -4.71 -7.43
N VAL A 230 -2.69 -5.41 -8.50
CA VAL A 230 -3.09 -6.82 -8.43
C VAL A 230 -1.90 -7.69 -8.03
N ASP A 231 -0.73 -7.50 -8.62
CA ASP A 231 0.47 -8.27 -8.26
C ASP A 231 0.81 -8.16 -6.78
N ARG A 232 0.81 -6.95 -6.21
CA ARG A 232 1.07 -6.76 -4.77
C ARG A 232 -0.01 -7.42 -3.90
N ARG A 233 -1.28 -7.30 -4.29
CA ARG A 233 -2.40 -7.92 -3.56
C ARG A 233 -2.31 -9.44 -3.57
N GLU A 234 -2.09 -10.03 -4.74
CA GLU A 234 -2.01 -11.48 -4.91
C GLU A 234 -0.77 -12.07 -4.26
N GLN A 235 0.38 -11.36 -4.28
CA GLN A 235 1.55 -11.74 -3.50
C GLN A 235 1.26 -11.82 -1.99
N VAL A 236 0.52 -10.84 -1.44
CA VAL A 236 0.10 -10.87 -0.02
C VAL A 236 -0.89 -12.00 0.25
N ARG A 237 -1.84 -12.25 -0.66
CA ARG A 237 -2.76 -13.38 -0.56
C ARG A 237 -1.99 -14.70 -0.52
N LEU A 238 -1.00 -14.85 -1.41
CA LEU A 238 -0.23 -16.08 -1.56
C LEU A 238 0.67 -16.37 -0.34
N ILE A 239 1.34 -15.37 0.24
CA ILE A 239 2.11 -15.62 1.48
C ILE A 239 1.21 -16.03 2.64
N LYS A 240 -0.01 -15.49 2.70
CA LYS A 240 -0.98 -15.85 3.74
C LYS A 240 -1.49 -17.28 3.53
N GLU A 241 -1.68 -17.69 2.29
CA GLU A 241 -2.08 -19.05 1.94
C GLU A 241 -0.97 -20.07 2.23
N LEU A 242 0.27 -19.78 1.84
CA LEU A 242 1.41 -20.69 1.96
C LEU A 242 2.01 -20.73 3.37
N TYR A 243 2.07 -19.59 4.05
CA TYR A 243 2.85 -19.40 5.28
C TYR A 243 2.04 -18.79 6.42
N GLY A 244 0.71 -18.74 6.32
CA GLY A 244 -0.16 -18.06 7.28
C GLY A 244 -0.07 -18.57 8.72
N ASN A 245 0.47 -19.77 8.94
CA ASN A 245 0.75 -20.30 10.29
C ASN A 245 2.01 -19.71 10.94
N GLN A 246 2.96 -19.23 10.14
CA GLN A 246 4.21 -18.59 10.58
C GLN A 246 4.11 -17.06 10.57
N ILE A 247 3.08 -16.52 9.94
CA ILE A 247 2.82 -15.09 9.90
C ILE A 247 1.87 -14.73 11.04
N GLY A 248 2.34 -13.86 11.92
CA GLY A 248 1.54 -13.30 13.00
C GLY A 248 0.59 -12.21 12.52
N GLU A 249 0.80 -10.99 12.99
CA GLU A 249 0.06 -9.82 12.51
C GLU A 249 0.48 -9.46 11.09
N LEU A 250 -0.49 -9.27 10.19
CA LEU A 250 -0.30 -8.79 8.81
C LEU A 250 -1.24 -7.61 8.56
N TYR A 251 -0.64 -6.47 8.22
CA TYR A 251 -1.30 -5.24 7.83
C TYR A 251 -0.95 -4.89 6.38
N HIS A 252 -1.92 -4.37 5.65
CA HIS A 252 -1.68 -3.71 4.37
C HIS A 252 -2.63 -2.51 4.18
N SER A 253 -2.18 -1.52 3.45
CA SER A 253 -3.03 -0.42 2.95
C SER A 253 -3.91 -0.88 1.77
N LEU A 254 -4.96 -0.12 1.41
CA LEU A 254 -5.82 -0.41 0.24
C LEU A 254 -5.05 -0.63 -1.08
N PRO A 255 -4.13 0.25 -1.52
CA PRO A 255 -3.39 0.04 -2.77
C PRO A 255 -2.20 -0.93 -2.60
N TYR A 256 -2.05 -1.56 -1.43
CA TYR A 256 -0.90 -2.42 -1.08
C TYR A 256 0.46 -1.71 -1.17
N HIS A 257 0.48 -0.37 -1.07
CA HIS A 257 1.72 0.43 -1.08
C HIS A 257 2.44 0.47 0.28
N VAL A 258 1.78 0.02 1.35
CA VAL A 258 2.38 -0.23 2.66
C VAL A 258 1.93 -1.62 3.10
N ILE A 259 2.89 -2.49 3.41
CA ILE A 259 2.67 -3.84 3.90
C ILE A 259 3.56 -4.03 5.12
N GLU A 260 3.00 -4.46 6.24
CA GLU A 260 3.74 -4.74 7.46
C GLU A 260 3.30 -6.08 8.03
N PHE A 261 4.26 -6.94 8.37
CA PHE A 261 3.94 -8.21 8.99
C PHE A 261 5.01 -8.71 9.94
N VAL A 262 4.62 -9.67 10.77
CA VAL A 262 5.48 -10.30 11.77
C VAL A 262 5.67 -11.78 11.45
N LEU A 263 6.90 -12.27 11.58
CA LEU A 263 7.17 -13.69 11.64
C LEU A 263 7.11 -14.14 13.10
N ASP A 264 6.17 -15.05 13.37
CA ASP A 264 6.07 -15.78 14.63
C ASP A 264 6.80 -17.15 14.44
N ASP A 265 6.96 -17.94 15.51
CA ASP A 265 7.71 -19.23 15.53
C ASP A 265 9.25 -19.19 15.57
N PHE A 266 9.88 -18.06 15.91
CA PHE A 266 11.33 -17.99 16.15
C PHE A 266 11.66 -17.50 17.57
N ASP A 267 12.88 -17.80 18.05
CA ASP A 267 13.41 -17.28 19.34
C ASP A 267 13.51 -15.74 19.38
N CYS A 268 13.19 -15.08 18.26
CA CYS A 268 13.05 -13.64 18.11
C CYS A 268 11.76 -13.30 17.34
N LYS A 269 11.19 -12.13 17.60
CA LYS A 269 10.09 -11.59 16.79
C LYS A 269 10.71 -10.86 15.60
N VAL A 270 10.35 -11.19 14.37
CA VAL A 270 10.86 -10.47 13.18
C VAL A 270 9.76 -9.60 12.60
N THR A 271 9.98 -8.30 12.53
CA THR A 271 9.04 -7.35 11.91
C THR A 271 9.55 -6.92 10.54
N ILE A 272 8.70 -7.04 9.53
CA ILE A 272 8.98 -6.67 8.14
C ILE A 272 8.06 -5.50 7.76
N SER A 273 8.62 -4.43 7.19
CA SER A 273 7.88 -3.25 6.73
C SER A 273 8.33 -2.90 5.30
N LEU A 274 7.37 -2.92 4.38
CA LEU A 274 7.54 -2.66 2.96
C LEU A 274 6.80 -1.39 2.57
N ARG A 275 7.46 -0.52 1.80
CA ARG A 275 6.81 0.66 1.21
C ARG A 275 7.13 0.82 -0.27
N TYR A 276 6.08 1.10 -1.03
CA TYR A 276 6.11 1.31 -2.47
C TYR A 276 5.83 2.79 -2.72
N ALA A 277 6.88 3.56 -3.02
CA ALA A 277 6.74 4.97 -3.34
C ALA A 277 6.12 5.18 -4.73
N ASP A 278 6.44 4.27 -5.65
CA ASP A 278 5.84 4.20 -6.97
C ASP A 278 4.74 3.12 -6.98
N LEU A 279 3.51 3.53 -7.29
CA LEU A 279 2.38 2.62 -7.36
C LEU A 279 2.42 1.71 -8.60
N GLY A 280 3.19 2.04 -9.62
CA GLY A 280 3.46 1.17 -10.78
C GLY A 280 4.49 0.06 -10.49
N SER A 281 5.16 0.07 -9.32
CA SER A 281 6.17 -0.93 -8.98
C SER A 281 5.59 -2.14 -8.25
N VAL A 282 5.95 -3.35 -8.70
CA VAL A 282 5.66 -4.62 -8.02
C VAL A 282 6.62 -4.89 -6.85
N LEU A 283 7.80 -4.25 -6.85
CA LEU A 283 8.83 -4.40 -5.81
C LEU A 283 8.89 -3.18 -4.88
N PRO A 284 9.16 -3.37 -3.58
CA PRO A 284 9.18 -2.29 -2.61
C PRO A 284 10.41 -1.39 -2.77
N THR A 285 10.19 -0.09 -2.67
CA THR A 285 11.23 0.95 -2.73
C THR A 285 11.95 1.17 -1.40
N ARG A 286 11.25 0.93 -0.28
CA ARG A 286 11.81 1.04 1.07
C ARG A 286 11.44 -0.21 1.84
N ILE A 287 12.44 -0.81 2.45
CA ILE A 287 12.34 -2.09 3.12
C ILE A 287 13.01 -1.94 4.48
N ARG A 288 12.38 -2.47 5.51
CA ARG A 288 12.98 -2.56 6.84
C ARG A 288 12.64 -3.91 7.44
N VAL A 289 13.67 -4.67 7.81
CA VAL A 289 13.51 -5.96 8.48
C VAL A 289 14.28 -5.94 9.80
N LEU A 290 13.56 -6.09 10.91
CA LEU A 290 14.11 -6.00 12.26
C LEU A 290 13.80 -7.27 13.05
N ALA A 291 14.83 -7.86 13.65
CA ALA A 291 14.73 -8.96 14.59
C ALA A 291 14.81 -8.43 16.04
N TRP A 292 13.79 -8.73 16.82
CA TRP A 292 13.64 -8.32 18.21
C TRP A 292 13.92 -9.53 19.12
N PRO A 293 14.91 -9.47 20.03
CA PRO A 293 15.17 -10.57 20.96
C PRO A 293 14.00 -10.70 21.96
N VAL A 294 13.36 -11.87 22.00
CA VAL A 294 12.13 -12.08 22.81
C VAL A 294 12.47 -12.42 24.27
N HIS A 295 13.71 -12.86 24.56
CA HIS A 295 14.18 -13.08 25.94
C HIS A 295 15.66 -12.70 26.13
N PRO A 296 15.99 -11.60 26.84
CA PRO A 296 17.38 -11.32 27.23
C PRO A 296 17.92 -12.29 28.30
N SER A 297 17.09 -13.19 28.85
CA SER A 297 17.39 -13.96 30.07
C SER A 297 17.91 -15.39 29.85
N ARG A 298 17.90 -15.96 28.63
CA ARG A 298 18.63 -17.21 28.37
C ARG A 298 20.09 -16.93 27.99
N ARG A 299 20.82 -16.31 28.94
CA ARG A 299 22.27 -16.53 28.98
C ARG A 299 22.49 -18.01 29.28
N VAL A 300 23.14 -18.66 28.36
CA VAL A 300 23.62 -20.03 28.45
C VAL A 300 24.43 -20.18 29.75
N SER A 301 23.87 -20.89 30.72
CA SER A 301 24.60 -21.39 31.90
C SER A 301 25.51 -22.51 31.46
N ILE A 302 26.70 -22.17 30.95
CA ILE A 302 27.83 -23.10 30.88
C ILE A 302 28.79 -22.71 32.00
N THR A 303 28.71 -23.52 33.07
CA THR A 303 29.76 -23.86 34.06
C THR A 303 30.64 -22.74 34.64
N GLY A 304 30.58 -22.59 35.97
CA GLY A 304 31.78 -22.34 36.77
C GLY A 304 31.87 -21.02 37.53
N THR A 305 31.58 -21.10 38.83
CA THR A 305 32.31 -20.45 39.94
C THR A 305 32.22 -18.92 40.15
N THR A 306 31.67 -18.59 41.34
CA THR A 306 32.03 -17.51 42.27
C THR A 306 31.63 -16.06 41.98
N ASN A 307 30.61 -15.61 42.73
CA ASN A 307 30.47 -14.31 43.38
C ASN A 307 31.45 -13.19 42.96
N LYS A 308 30.95 -12.19 42.25
CA LYS A 308 31.32 -10.79 42.48
C LYS A 308 30.17 -9.86 42.12
N LYS A 309 29.73 -9.14 43.15
CA LYS A 309 28.71 -8.11 43.18
C LYS A 309 29.15 -6.94 42.28
N GLY A 310 28.57 -6.82 41.10
CA GLY A 310 28.73 -5.68 40.20
C GLY A 310 27.35 -5.12 39.87
N ASN A 311 27.17 -3.81 40.07
CA ASN A 311 25.94 -3.09 39.75
C ASN A 311 25.56 -3.33 38.27
N VAL A 312 24.53 -4.15 38.05
CA VAL A 312 23.93 -4.33 36.72
C VAL A 312 23.09 -3.10 36.44
N ALA A 313 23.44 -2.40 35.37
CA ALA A 313 22.73 -1.24 34.87
C ALA A 313 21.25 -1.57 34.62
N LEU A 314 20.40 -0.68 35.10
CA LEU A 314 18.96 -0.67 34.90
C LEU A 314 18.63 -0.62 33.38
N GLY A 315 17.88 -1.61 32.89
CA GLY A 315 16.87 -1.43 31.83
C GLY A 315 17.32 -0.98 30.44
N THR A 316 18.31 -1.63 29.83
CA THR A 316 18.54 -1.44 28.38
C THR A 316 17.42 -2.12 27.60
N GLN A 317 16.56 -1.34 26.96
CA GLN A 317 15.55 -1.82 26.00
C GLN A 317 16.21 -2.74 24.96
N PRO A 318 15.57 -3.86 24.56
CA PRO A 318 16.13 -4.75 23.55
C PRO A 318 16.32 -3.97 22.24
N VAL A 319 17.57 -3.78 21.83
CA VAL A 319 17.91 -3.11 20.57
C VAL A 319 17.61 -4.09 19.43
N PRO A 320 16.74 -3.74 18.48
CA PRO A 320 16.47 -4.61 17.34
C PRO A 320 17.69 -4.70 16.42
N ALA A 321 17.96 -5.89 15.92
CA ALA A 321 18.98 -6.10 14.90
C ALA A 321 18.35 -6.01 13.51
N ARG A 322 19.00 -5.27 12.61
CA ARG A 322 18.58 -5.17 11.20
C ARG A 322 19.06 -6.38 10.42
N LEU A 323 18.17 -7.01 9.65
CA LEU A 323 18.50 -8.16 8.81
C LEU A 323 18.74 -7.70 7.37
N SER A 324 19.98 -7.35 7.01
CA SER A 324 20.31 -6.83 5.68
C SER A 324 20.02 -7.84 4.56
N TYR A 325 20.36 -9.12 4.77
CA TYR A 325 20.11 -10.18 3.77
C TYR A 325 18.62 -10.30 3.41
N ALA A 326 17.75 -10.12 4.39
CA ALA A 326 16.30 -10.16 4.23
C ALA A 326 15.81 -8.94 3.42
N GLU A 327 16.37 -7.76 3.72
CA GLU A 327 16.07 -6.56 2.95
C GLU A 327 16.55 -6.64 1.50
N ASP A 328 17.66 -7.32 1.25
CA ASP A 328 18.19 -7.55 -0.09
C ASP A 328 17.29 -8.51 -0.89
N ALA A 329 16.86 -9.63 -0.29
CA ALA A 329 15.90 -10.55 -0.90
C ALA A 329 14.60 -9.85 -1.31
N LEU A 330 14.02 -9.06 -0.40
CA LEU A 330 12.78 -8.29 -0.64
C LEU A 330 12.94 -7.18 -1.70
N ARG A 331 14.18 -6.80 -2.05
CA ARG A 331 14.44 -5.79 -3.08
C ARG A 331 14.45 -6.37 -4.48
N THR A 332 14.72 -7.66 -4.63
CA THR A 332 14.96 -8.30 -5.94
C THR A 332 14.03 -9.46 -6.25
N MET A 333 13.31 -9.98 -5.26
CA MET A 333 12.43 -11.15 -5.40
C MET A 333 10.97 -10.77 -5.14
N SER A 334 10.03 -11.59 -5.62
CA SER A 334 8.62 -11.47 -5.22
C SER A 334 8.46 -11.73 -3.72
N LEU A 335 7.40 -11.22 -3.10
CA LEU A 335 7.18 -11.37 -1.66
C LEU A 335 7.16 -12.84 -1.18
N PRO A 336 6.54 -13.81 -1.89
CA PRO A 336 6.60 -15.22 -1.49
C PRO A 336 8.01 -15.83 -1.58
N GLU A 337 8.75 -15.53 -2.64
CA GLU A 337 10.13 -16.02 -2.81
C GLU A 337 11.07 -15.41 -1.76
N ALA A 338 10.97 -14.09 -1.55
CA ALA A 338 11.72 -13.39 -0.53
C ALA A 338 11.40 -13.95 0.86
N TYR A 339 10.13 -14.26 1.15
CA TYR A 339 9.75 -14.88 2.42
C TYR A 339 10.47 -16.21 2.63
N ALA A 340 10.48 -17.09 1.62
CA ALA A 340 11.16 -18.38 1.70
C ALA A 340 12.67 -18.21 1.95
N GLU A 341 13.32 -17.29 1.24
CA GLU A 341 14.74 -16.96 1.43
C GLU A 341 15.04 -16.42 2.84
N ILE A 342 14.14 -15.58 3.37
CA ILE A 342 14.26 -15.01 4.71
C ILE A 342 14.26 -16.11 5.76
N VAL A 343 13.22 -16.95 5.74
CA VAL A 343 13.03 -18.02 6.73
C VAL A 343 14.15 -19.06 6.64
N LEU A 344 14.60 -19.42 5.44
CA LEU A 344 15.68 -20.38 5.23
C LEU A 344 16.99 -19.95 5.91
N ASN A 345 17.33 -18.66 5.81
CA ASN A 345 18.60 -18.14 6.33
C ASN A 345 18.49 -17.56 7.75
N LEU A 346 17.26 -17.38 8.27
CA LEU A 346 17.02 -16.72 9.55
C LEU A 346 17.77 -17.36 10.72
N PRO A 347 17.76 -18.70 10.93
CA PRO A 347 18.48 -19.30 12.06
C PRO A 347 19.97 -18.97 12.07
N ARG A 348 20.61 -19.02 10.88
CA ARG A 348 22.03 -18.70 10.73
C ARG A 348 22.32 -17.22 10.99
N ALA A 349 21.47 -16.33 10.48
CA ALA A 349 21.61 -14.89 10.69
C ALA A 349 21.47 -14.52 12.17
N LEU A 350 20.50 -15.10 12.88
CA LEU A 350 20.29 -14.85 14.32
C LEU A 350 21.47 -15.35 15.15
N GLN A 351 22.02 -16.53 14.84
CA GLN A 351 23.22 -17.04 15.51
C GLN A 351 24.39 -16.06 15.39
N GLN A 352 24.66 -15.55 14.19
CA GLN A 352 25.75 -14.60 13.95
C GLN A 352 25.54 -13.29 14.73
N ILE A 353 24.31 -12.76 14.72
CA ILE A 353 23.99 -11.49 15.39
C ILE A 353 24.12 -11.63 16.91
N PHE A 354 23.52 -12.66 17.51
CA PHE A 354 23.47 -12.81 18.96
C PHE A 354 24.75 -13.42 19.56
N GLN A 355 25.57 -14.12 18.78
CA GLN A 355 26.92 -14.51 19.22
C GLN A 355 27.89 -13.32 19.21
N ASN A 356 27.80 -12.43 18.21
CA ASN A 356 28.65 -11.23 18.14
C ASN A 356 28.30 -10.19 19.23
N LEU A 357 27.04 -10.15 19.68
CA LEU A 357 26.61 -9.34 20.82
C LEU A 357 27.09 -9.88 22.19
N ALA A 358 27.54 -11.13 22.26
CA ALA A 358 28.06 -11.73 23.49
C ALA A 358 29.58 -11.56 23.65
N THR A 359 30.29 -11.19 22.58
CA THR A 359 31.75 -11.02 22.54
C THR A 359 32.21 -9.56 22.46
N ALA A 360 31.28 -8.61 22.27
CA ALA A 360 31.48 -7.17 22.40
C ALA A 360 31.03 -6.68 23.79
#